data_AF-A0A8H5TB63-F1
#
_entry.id   AF-A0A8H5TB63-F1
#
_cell.length_a   1.000
_cell.length_b   1.000
_cell.length_c   1.000
_cell.angle_alpha   90.00
_cell.angle_beta   90.00
_cell.angle_gamma   90.00
#
_symmetry.space_group_name_H-M   'P 1'
#
loop_
_entity.id
_entity.type
_entity.pdbx_description
1 polymer ?
#
loop_
_entity_poly.entity_id
_entity_poly.type
_entity_poly.pdbx_seq_one_letter_code
_entity_poly.pdbx_strand_id
1 'polypeptide(L)'
;MNYTYLPSSPFSDYPVIVMTTNPASRKTTNLIANPNVSLLVHDWVSHRPPTHNRRPSGGSPGPEHRSSLASLLLNLNTSALSSISATIGGAARMVPSGTEEEKYYREQHLENNTFDESTSQSFQRDNEPVEDGGRNCFVAGEEVRVVTVDIKDVRISDWKGTVRDWSIVPEGNMVNGN
;
A
#
# COMPACT_ATOMS: atom_id res chain seq x y z
N MET A 1 6.59 -4.98 1.74
CA MET A 1 7.00 -3.60 2.10
C MET A 1 5.75 -2.81 2.42
N ASN A 2 5.68 -2.20 3.60
CA ASN A 2 4.65 -1.23 3.91
C ASN A 2 4.92 0.07 3.15
N TYR A 3 3.86 0.84 2.90
CA TYR A 3 3.94 2.13 2.24
C TYR A 3 3.06 3.14 2.97
N THR A 4 3.42 4.41 2.87
CA THR A 4 2.61 5.51 3.38
C THR A 4 2.43 6.53 2.28
N TYR A 5 1.18 6.79 1.93
CA TYR A 5 0.84 7.87 1.01
C TYR A 5 0.69 9.18 1.80
N LEU A 6 1.41 10.21 1.38
CA LEU A 6 1.31 11.57 1.90
C LEU A 6 0.83 12.49 0.77
N PRO A 7 -0.38 13.07 0.87
CA PRO A 7 -0.89 13.97 -0.16
C PRO A 7 -0.08 15.26 -0.27
N SER A 8 0.57 15.68 0.81
CA SER A 8 1.46 16.82 0.87
C SER A 8 2.60 16.56 1.86
N SER A 9 3.74 17.21 1.66
CA SER A 9 4.87 17.16 2.60
C SER A 9 5.69 18.44 2.51
N PRO A 10 6.39 18.84 3.57
CA PRO A 10 7.22 20.05 3.54
C PRO A 10 8.49 19.90 2.67
N PHE A 11 8.78 18.71 2.15
CA PHE A 11 9.99 18.40 1.38
C PHE A 11 9.73 18.02 -0.08
N SER A 12 8.47 18.08 -0.55
CA SER A 12 8.12 17.82 -1.94
C SER A 12 6.85 18.59 -2.34
N ASP A 13 6.87 19.17 -3.54
CA ASP A 13 5.71 19.83 -4.17
C ASP A 13 4.71 18.84 -4.79
N TYR A 14 5.04 17.54 -4.76
CA TYR A 14 4.19 16.47 -5.27
C TYR A 14 3.69 15.59 -4.12
N PRO A 15 2.56 14.88 -4.29
CA PRO A 15 2.18 13.80 -3.40
C PRO A 15 3.27 12.71 -3.38
N VAL A 16 3.57 12.19 -2.19
CA VAL A 16 4.71 11.30 -1.96
C VAL A 16 4.25 9.94 -1.46
N ILE A 17 4.85 8.87 -1.99
CA ILE A 17 4.79 7.54 -1.37
C ILE A 17 6.09 7.30 -0.63
N VAL A 18 5.98 7.07 0.69
CA VAL A 18 7.10 6.73 1.57
C VAL A 18 7.16 5.21 1.72
N MET A 19 8.37 4.66 1.56
CA MET A 19 8.68 3.26 1.80
C MET A 19 10.02 3.16 2.54
N THR A 20 10.33 1.98 3.06
CA THR A 20 11.64 1.65 3.61
C THR A 20 12.30 0.53 2.81
N THR A 21 13.62 0.52 2.73
CA THR A 21 14.37 -0.54 2.06
C THR A 21 15.73 -0.76 2.71
N ASN A 22 16.25 -1.98 2.62
CA ASN A 22 17.59 -2.32 3.05
C ASN A 22 18.63 -1.71 2.06
N PRO A 23 19.63 -0.94 2.52
CA PRO A 23 20.63 -0.30 1.67
C PRO A 23 21.47 -1.29 0.85
N ALA A 24 21.67 -2.53 1.33
CA ALA A 24 22.40 -3.57 0.62
C ALA A 24 21.57 -4.28 -0.47
N SER A 25 20.29 -3.95 -0.61
CA SER A 25 19.42 -4.63 -1.56
C SER A 25 19.70 -4.25 -3.01
N ARG A 26 19.42 -5.18 -3.93
CA ARG A 26 19.39 -4.88 -5.39
C ARG A 26 18.39 -3.77 -5.72
N LYS A 27 17.28 -3.68 -4.96
CA LYS A 27 16.29 -2.62 -5.13
C LYS A 27 16.93 -1.25 -4.91
N THR A 28 17.68 -1.07 -3.83
CA THR A 28 18.40 0.18 -3.54
C THR A 28 19.37 0.53 -4.66
N THR A 29 20.15 -0.44 -5.13
CA THR A 29 21.11 -0.23 -6.23
C THR A 29 20.38 0.23 -7.51
N ASN A 30 19.27 -0.41 -7.85
CA ASN A 30 18.47 -0.05 -9.03
C ASN A 30 17.82 1.33 -8.89
N LEU A 31 17.31 1.68 -7.72
CA LEU A 31 16.70 2.99 -7.45
C LEU A 31 17.72 4.12 -7.56
N ILE A 32 18.95 3.91 -7.07
CA ILE A 32 20.04 4.88 -7.19
C ILE A 32 20.46 5.03 -8.66
N ALA A 33 20.51 3.93 -9.42
CA ALA A 33 20.92 3.95 -10.83
C ALA A 33 19.86 4.56 -11.76
N ASN A 34 18.57 4.33 -11.48
CA ASN A 34 17.46 4.90 -12.24
C ASN A 34 16.33 5.34 -11.30
N PRO A 35 16.19 6.64 -11.03
CA PRO A 35 15.15 7.15 -10.15
C PRO A 35 13.76 7.12 -10.81
N ASN A 36 13.63 6.93 -12.13
CA ASN A 36 12.31 6.85 -12.77
C ASN A 36 11.69 5.47 -12.53
N VAL A 37 10.63 5.44 -11.73
CA VAL A 37 10.01 4.21 -11.26
C VAL A 37 8.52 4.16 -11.61
N SER A 38 7.99 2.94 -11.60
CA SER A 38 6.56 2.67 -11.74
C SER A 38 6.13 1.74 -10.60
N LEU A 39 5.13 2.18 -9.83
CA LEU A 39 4.54 1.40 -8.74
C LEU A 39 3.20 0.84 -9.21
N LEU A 40 3.00 -0.47 -9.07
CA LEU A 40 1.72 -1.12 -9.39
C LEU A 40 0.94 -1.37 -8.10
N VAL A 41 -0.27 -0.83 -8.03
CA VAL A 41 -1.24 -1.04 -6.96
C VAL A 41 -2.44 -1.79 -7.55
N HIS A 42 -2.96 -2.78 -6.85
CA HIS A 42 -4.19 -3.49 -7.23
C HIS A 42 -5.14 -3.53 -6.05
N ASP A 43 -6.44 -3.60 -6.33
CA ASP A 43 -7.44 -3.83 -5.29
C ASP A 43 -7.28 -5.23 -4.68
N TRP A 44 -7.35 -5.31 -3.36
CA TRP A 44 -7.44 -6.60 -2.67
C TRP A 44 -8.91 -6.86 -2.34
N VAL A 45 -9.45 -8.00 -2.73
CA VAL A 45 -10.73 -8.48 -2.22
C VAL A 45 -10.56 -8.88 -0.75
N SER A 46 -10.96 -8.01 0.17
CA SER A 46 -11.14 -8.46 1.55
C SER A 46 -12.36 -9.38 1.57
N HIS A 47 -12.17 -10.65 1.92
CA HIS A 47 -13.26 -11.46 2.45
C HIS A 47 -13.58 -10.89 3.84
N ARG A 48 -14.34 -9.80 3.94
CA ARG A 48 -15.02 -9.56 5.21
C ARG A 48 -15.96 -10.76 5.34
N PRO A 49 -15.76 -11.66 6.34
CA PRO A 49 -16.84 -12.56 6.70
C PRO A 49 -18.05 -11.65 6.89
N PRO A 50 -19.22 -11.97 6.34
CA PRO A 50 -20.39 -11.12 6.49
C PRO A 50 -20.54 -10.85 7.98
N THR A 51 -20.24 -9.61 8.40
CA THR A 51 -20.40 -9.20 9.78
C THR A 51 -21.88 -9.36 10.03
N HIS A 52 -22.21 -10.39 10.78
CA HIS A 52 -23.57 -10.78 11.11
C HIS A 52 -24.23 -9.52 11.64
N ASN A 53 -25.09 -8.92 10.82
CA ASN A 53 -25.83 -7.74 11.19
C ASN A 53 -26.62 -8.17 12.43
N ARG A 54 -26.24 -7.65 13.61
CA ARG A 54 -27.10 -7.66 14.78
C ARG A 54 -28.41 -7.01 14.34
N ARG A 55 -29.40 -7.82 14.04
CA ARG A 55 -30.75 -7.36 13.72
C ARG A 55 -31.46 -7.20 15.06
N PRO A 56 -31.81 -5.99 15.52
CA PRO A 56 -32.78 -5.88 16.58
C PRO A 56 -34.15 -6.23 15.97
N SER A 57 -34.86 -7.15 16.62
CA SER A 57 -36.28 -7.48 16.42
C SER A 57 -36.68 -8.33 15.19
N GLY A 58 -37.11 -9.56 15.50
CA GLY A 58 -38.36 -10.15 14.99
C GLY A 58 -38.39 -10.71 13.57
N GLY A 59 -38.29 -12.05 13.45
CA GLY A 59 -38.79 -12.80 12.28
C GLY A 59 -37.98 -14.06 11.94
N SER A 60 -38.57 -15.22 12.28
CA SER A 60 -38.36 -16.62 11.84
C SER A 60 -36.93 -17.17 11.59
N PRO A 61 -36.58 -18.36 12.13
CA PRO A 61 -35.25 -18.96 11.96
C PRO A 61 -35.05 -19.39 10.50
N GLY A 62 -34.26 -18.61 9.75
CA GLY A 62 -33.74 -19.02 8.45
C GLY A 62 -32.53 -19.95 8.64
N PRO A 63 -32.26 -20.87 7.69
CA PRO A 63 -31.26 -21.92 7.87
C PRO A 63 -29.87 -21.31 8.03
N GLU A 64 -29.33 -21.48 9.23
CA GLU A 64 -27.94 -21.28 9.57
C GLU A 64 -27.11 -22.30 8.81
N HIS A 65 -26.37 -21.87 7.78
CA HIS A 65 -25.18 -22.49 7.16
C HIS A 65 -25.20 -22.18 5.65
N ARG A 66 -24.41 -21.20 5.21
CA ARG A 66 -24.04 -21.14 3.78
C ARG A 66 -23.21 -22.38 3.48
N SER A 67 -23.61 -23.18 2.50
CA SER A 67 -22.86 -24.39 2.11
C SER A 67 -21.44 -24.01 1.64
N SER A 68 -20.48 -24.92 1.78
CA SER A 68 -19.12 -24.74 1.27
C SER A 68 -19.09 -24.37 -0.21
N LEU A 69 -20.02 -24.92 -1.00
CA LEU A 69 -20.22 -24.56 -2.40
C LEU A 69 -20.79 -23.15 -2.59
N ALA A 70 -21.75 -22.72 -1.77
CA ALA A 70 -22.27 -21.35 -1.83
C ALA A 70 -21.18 -20.33 -1.44
N SER A 71 -20.34 -20.65 -0.46
CA SER A 71 -19.17 -19.85 -0.08
C SER A 71 -18.11 -19.85 -1.18
N LEU A 72 -17.84 -21.00 -1.82
CA LEU A 72 -16.91 -21.09 -2.94
C LEU A 72 -17.39 -20.28 -4.15
N LEU A 73 -18.66 -20.39 -4.53
CA LEU A 73 -19.24 -19.62 -5.64
C LEU A 73 -19.25 -18.12 -5.34
N LEU A 74 -19.50 -17.73 -4.08
CA LEU A 74 -19.38 -16.33 -3.68
C LEU A 74 -17.93 -15.85 -3.80
N ASN A 75 -16.96 -16.63 -3.32
CA ASN A 75 -15.53 -16.31 -3.39
C ASN A 75 -15.04 -16.23 -4.85
N LEU A 76 -15.50 -17.13 -5.73
CA LEU A 76 -15.16 -17.09 -7.15
C LEU A 76 -15.72 -15.83 -7.83
N ASN A 77 -16.95 -15.44 -7.50
CA ASN A 77 -17.54 -14.21 -8.04
C ASN A 77 -16.87 -12.95 -7.51
N THR A 78 -16.47 -12.90 -6.23
CA THR A 78 -15.76 -11.75 -5.67
C THR A 78 -14.34 -11.63 -6.20
N SER A 79 -13.62 -12.74 -6.36
CA SER A 79 -12.28 -12.76 -7.00
C SER A 79 -12.32 -12.33 -8.46
N ALA A 80 -13.39 -12.66 -9.20
CA ALA A 80 -13.56 -12.21 -10.59
C ALA A 80 -13.89 -10.71 -10.73
N LEU A 81 -14.36 -10.05 -9.66
CA LEU A 81 -14.72 -8.62 -9.66
C LEU A 81 -13.56 -7.70 -9.22
N SER A 82 -12.49 -8.23 -8.63
CA SER A 82 -11.27 -7.48 -8.31
C SER A 82 -10.45 -7.28 -9.59
N SER A 83 -10.52 -6.09 -10.18
CA SER A 83 -9.72 -5.80 -11.38
C SER A 83 -9.44 -4.31 -11.53
N ILE A 84 -9.48 -3.57 -10.43
CA ILE A 84 -8.97 -2.20 -10.44
C ILE A 84 -7.47 -2.24 -10.16
N SER A 85 -6.68 -1.72 -11.09
CA SER A 85 -5.25 -1.53 -10.89
C SER A 85 -4.85 -0.10 -11.22
N ALA A 86 -3.83 0.39 -10.52
CA ALA A 86 -3.24 1.69 -10.76
C ALA A 86 -1.73 1.51 -10.95
N THR A 87 -1.23 1.96 -12.09
CA THR A 87 0.20 2.11 -12.36
C THR A 87 0.57 3.55 -12.10
N ILE A 88 1.40 3.78 -11.10
CA ILE A 88 1.80 5.11 -10.62
C ILE A 88 3.22 5.37 -11.10
N GLY A 89 3.38 6.30 -12.03
CA GLY A 89 4.67 6.79 -12.51
C GLY A 89 5.23 7.88 -11.59
N GLY A 90 6.52 7.80 -11.28
CA GLY A 90 7.14 8.74 -10.36
C GLY A 90 8.67 8.76 -10.38
N ALA A 91 9.21 9.66 -9.57
CA ALA A 91 10.66 9.74 -9.31
C ALA A 91 10.96 9.30 -7.89
N ALA A 92 11.73 8.23 -7.75
CA ALA A 92 12.20 7.73 -6.47
C ALA A 92 13.51 8.41 -6.06
N ARG A 93 13.67 8.65 -4.77
CA ARG A 93 14.95 9.03 -4.18
C ARG A 93 15.16 8.39 -2.81
N MET A 94 16.43 8.12 -2.52
CA MET A 94 16.86 7.76 -1.18
C MET A 94 16.96 9.04 -0.35
N VAL A 95 16.28 9.07 0.80
CA VAL A 95 16.42 10.19 1.73
C VAL A 95 17.79 10.10 2.42
N PRO A 96 18.57 11.20 2.49
CA PRO A 96 19.87 11.18 3.17
C PRO A 96 19.71 10.92 4.66
N SER A 97 20.57 10.06 5.21
CA SER A 97 20.48 9.68 6.63
C SER A 97 20.84 10.82 7.57
N GLY A 98 20.14 10.89 8.69
CA GLY A 98 20.37 11.90 9.73
C GLY A 98 19.81 13.29 9.41
N THR A 99 19.02 13.42 8.35
CA THR A 99 18.33 14.67 8.01
C THR A 99 16.98 14.78 8.74
N GLU A 100 16.49 16.01 8.90
CA GLU A 100 15.14 16.26 9.43
C GLU A 100 14.05 15.64 8.54
N GLU A 101 14.31 15.63 7.24
CA GLU A 101 13.47 14.98 6.24
C GLU A 101 13.32 13.48 6.49
N GLU A 102 14.43 12.78 6.73
CA GLU A 102 14.42 11.35 7.02
C GLU A 102 13.64 11.07 8.31
N LYS A 103 13.82 11.91 9.33
CA LYS A 103 13.09 11.80 10.60
C LYS A 103 11.59 11.98 10.38
N TYR A 104 11.19 13.04 9.68
CA TYR A 104 9.79 13.33 9.38
C TYR A 104 9.11 12.16 8.65
N TYR A 105 9.69 11.70 7.53
CA TYR A 105 9.07 10.62 6.77
C TYR A 105 9.08 9.29 7.52
N ARG A 106 10.10 9.02 8.35
CA ARG A 106 10.14 7.84 9.20
C ARG A 106 9.04 7.87 10.26
N GLU A 107 8.82 9.00 10.92
CA GLU A 107 7.75 9.18 11.89
C GLU A 107 6.38 9.00 11.23
N GLN A 108 6.12 9.69 10.13
CA GLN A 108 4.89 9.53 9.35
C GLN A 108 4.67 8.09 8.89
N HIS A 109 5.74 7.40 8.48
CA HIS A 109 5.64 6.01 8.04
C HIS A 109 5.32 5.05 9.20
N LEU A 110 5.91 5.27 10.37
CA LEU A 110 5.64 4.49 11.58
C LEU A 110 4.21 4.70 12.09
N GLU A 111 3.75 5.95 12.19
CA GLU A 111 2.41 6.31 12.66
C GLU A 111 1.31 5.66 11.80
N ASN A 112 1.53 5.57 10.48
CA ASN A 112 0.59 4.97 9.54
C ASN A 112 0.68 3.44 9.45
N ASN A 113 1.72 2.82 10.01
CA ASN A 113 1.97 1.36 9.91
C ASN A 113 2.13 0.71 11.29
N THR A 114 1.22 1.03 12.21
CA THR A 114 1.21 0.53 13.60
C THR A 114 0.66 -0.89 13.78
N PHE A 115 0.18 -1.54 12.71
CA PHE A 115 -0.56 -2.81 12.81
C PHE A 115 0.27 -4.04 13.23
N ASP A 116 1.61 -3.99 13.12
CA ASP A 116 2.48 -5.13 13.40
C ASP A 116 2.80 -5.37 14.89
N GLU A 117 2.53 -4.40 15.77
CA GLU A 117 2.79 -4.57 17.22
C GLU A 117 1.82 -5.59 17.87
N SER A 118 0.68 -5.86 17.23
CA SER A 118 -0.35 -6.79 17.74
C SER A 118 -0.27 -8.21 17.18
N THR A 119 0.39 -8.42 16.03
CA THR A 119 0.43 -9.74 15.35
C THR A 119 1.69 -10.54 15.68
N SER A 120 2.76 -9.87 16.12
CA SER A 120 4.03 -10.48 16.52
C SER A 120 3.94 -11.34 17.80
N GLN A 121 2.82 -11.32 18.52
CA GLN A 121 2.59 -12.20 19.69
C GLN A 121 1.86 -13.51 19.38
N SER A 122 1.37 -13.76 18.16
CA SER A 122 0.43 -14.88 17.92
C SER A 122 0.86 -15.98 16.95
N PHE A 123 1.99 -15.88 16.23
CA PHE A 123 2.36 -16.91 15.26
C PHE A 123 3.86 -17.25 15.25
N GLN A 124 4.33 -17.90 16.32
CA GLN A 124 5.48 -18.80 16.19
C GLN A 124 5.03 -20.09 15.51
N ARG A 125 5.12 -20.16 14.17
CA ARG A 125 5.47 -21.41 13.47
C ARG A 125 5.82 -21.20 12.00
N ASP A 126 6.86 -21.93 11.65
CA ASP A 126 7.26 -22.44 10.34
C ASP A 126 8.19 -21.62 9.43
N ASN A 127 9.26 -22.33 9.09
CA ASN A 127 10.51 -21.97 8.46
C ASN A 127 10.35 -22.14 6.95
N GLU A 128 9.88 -21.10 6.25
CA GLU A 128 9.90 -21.00 4.79
C GLU A 128 10.73 -19.78 4.35
N PRO A 129 11.38 -19.81 3.16
CA PRO A 129 12.12 -18.66 2.67
C PRO A 129 11.10 -17.54 2.39
N VAL A 130 11.05 -16.58 3.30
CA VAL A 130 10.11 -15.47 3.27
C VAL A 130 10.41 -14.58 2.06
N GLU A 131 9.57 -14.64 1.03
CA GLU A 131 9.46 -13.55 0.07
C GLU A 131 9.18 -12.26 0.85
N ASP A 132 9.93 -11.20 0.49
CA ASP A 132 10.10 -9.90 1.16
C ASP A 132 8.79 -9.09 1.33
N GLY A 133 7.87 -9.67 2.10
CA GLY A 133 6.51 -9.21 2.36
C GLY A 133 6.41 -8.14 3.44
N GLY A 134 7.46 -7.34 3.67
CA GLY A 134 7.40 -6.23 4.63
C GLY A 134 7.25 -6.65 6.10
N ARG A 135 7.54 -7.91 6.42
CA ARG A 135 7.39 -8.54 7.76
C ARG A 135 8.19 -7.89 8.90
N ASN A 136 9.04 -6.91 8.59
CA ASN A 136 10.02 -6.34 9.48
C ASN A 136 9.90 -4.82 9.43
N CYS A 137 8.84 -4.26 10.00
CA CYS A 137 8.81 -2.84 10.35
C CYS A 137 9.90 -2.58 11.41
N PHE A 138 11.10 -2.26 10.93
CA PHE A 138 12.30 -1.95 11.74
C PHE A 138 12.68 -3.07 12.73
N VAL A 139 13.35 -4.12 12.25
CA VAL A 139 14.08 -5.01 13.18
C VAL A 139 15.28 -4.27 13.73
N ALA A 140 15.34 -4.11 15.05
CA ALA A 140 16.49 -3.53 15.74
C ALA A 140 17.78 -4.27 15.35
N GLY A 141 18.66 -3.59 14.59
CA GLY A 141 19.90 -4.16 14.07
C GLY A 141 20.00 -4.20 12.53
N GLU A 142 18.89 -4.01 11.81
CA GLU A 142 18.90 -3.87 10.35
C GLU A 142 18.87 -2.37 9.97
N GLU A 143 19.92 -1.88 9.32
CA GLU A 143 19.97 -0.51 8.82
C GLU A 143 18.95 -0.38 7.68
N VAL A 144 17.82 0.28 7.91
CA VAL A 144 16.82 0.55 6.86
C VAL A 144 16.81 2.02 6.48
N ARG A 145 16.72 2.27 5.18
CA ARG A 145 16.73 3.61 4.59
C ARG A 145 15.34 4.00 4.11
N VAL A 146 15.01 5.28 4.26
CA VAL A 146 13.76 5.85 3.76
C VAL A 146 13.89 6.11 2.26
N VAL A 147 12.89 5.68 1.51
CA VAL A 147 12.71 5.96 0.09
C VAL A 147 11.43 6.76 -0.08
N THR A 148 11.51 7.86 -0.82
CA THR A 148 10.34 8.62 -1.25
C THR A 148 10.16 8.48 -2.75
N VAL A 149 8.90 8.45 -3.19
CA VAL A 149 8.53 8.47 -4.60
C VAL A 149 7.58 9.64 -4.82
N ASP A 150 8.03 10.64 -5.57
CA ASP A 150 7.19 11.75 -6.00
C ASP A 150 6.28 11.26 -7.14
N ILE A 151 4.98 11.35 -6.94
CA ILE A 151 4.00 10.88 -7.92
C ILE A 151 3.85 11.91 -9.03
N LYS A 152 4.04 11.48 -10.28
CA LYS A 152 3.95 12.36 -11.47
C LYS A 152 2.72 12.04 -12.32
N ASP A 153 2.42 10.76 -12.48
CA ASP A 153 1.32 10.30 -13.32
C ASP A 153 0.72 9.01 -12.76
N VAL A 154 -0.53 8.76 -13.13
CA VAL A 154 -1.26 7.56 -12.72
C VAL A 154 -2.09 7.05 -13.88
N ARG A 155 -1.91 5.79 -14.24
CA ARG A 155 -2.77 5.04 -15.15
C ARG A 155 -3.66 4.08 -14.36
N ILE A 156 -4.96 4.26 -14.43
CA ILE A 156 -5.94 3.41 -13.73
C ILE A 156 -6.65 2.54 -14.76
N SER A 157 -6.63 1.22 -14.55
CA SER A 157 -7.50 0.27 -15.23
C SER A 157 -8.66 -0.12 -14.33
N ASP A 158 -9.89 -0.11 -14.84
CA ASP A 158 -11.05 -0.62 -14.11
C ASP A 158 -11.43 -2.05 -14.55
N TRP A 159 -12.34 -2.64 -13.77
CA TRP A 159 -12.84 -4.00 -14.02
C TRP A 159 -13.65 -4.16 -15.31
N LYS A 160 -14.06 -3.06 -15.95
CA LYS A 160 -14.75 -3.06 -17.24
C LYS A 160 -13.77 -2.95 -18.42
N GLY A 161 -12.47 -2.89 -18.14
CA GLY A 161 -11.42 -2.72 -19.14
C GLY A 161 -11.19 -1.27 -19.56
N THR A 162 -11.80 -0.29 -18.89
CA THR A 162 -11.53 1.13 -19.14
C THR A 162 -10.16 1.49 -18.59
N VAL A 163 -9.36 2.22 -19.37
CA VAL A 163 -8.08 2.78 -18.94
C VAL A 163 -8.16 4.29 -18.94
N ARG A 164 -7.71 4.93 -17.85
CA ARG A 164 -7.62 6.39 -17.72
C ARG A 164 -6.24 6.80 -17.26
N ASP A 165 -5.71 7.82 -17.92
CA ASP A 165 -4.41 8.41 -17.63
C ASP A 165 -4.60 9.75 -16.93
N TRP A 166 -3.81 9.96 -15.89
CA TRP A 166 -3.80 11.17 -15.06
C TRP A 166 -2.37 11.69 -14.97
N SER A 167 -2.22 13.01 -14.95
CA SER A 167 -0.94 13.69 -14.66
C SER A 167 -1.15 14.61 -13.47
N ILE A 168 -0.18 14.63 -12.56
CA ILE A 168 -0.18 15.52 -11.41
C ILE A 168 0.45 16.83 -11.81
N VAL A 169 -0.29 17.91 -11.61
CA VAL A 169 0.19 19.28 -11.81
C VAL A 169 0.53 19.86 -10.43
N PRO A 170 1.77 20.34 -10.21
CA PRO A 170 2.14 21.00 -8.96
C PRO A 170 1.26 22.19 -8.67
N GLU A 171 0.96 22.45 -7.39
CA GLU A 171 0.11 23.57 -6.97
C GLU A 171 0.64 24.93 -7.45
N GLY A 172 1.97 25.10 -7.58
CA GLY A 172 2.60 26.31 -8.11
C GLY A 172 2.34 26.60 -9.61
N ASN A 173 1.79 25.64 -10.36
CA ASN A 173 1.55 25.74 -11.80
C ASN A 173 0.06 25.71 -12.17
N MET A 174 -0.85 25.88 -11.20
CA MET A 174 -2.28 26.00 -11.48
C MET A 174 -2.56 27.32 -12.24
N VAL A 175 -2.63 27.24 -13.57
CA VAL A 175 -2.71 28.41 -14.46
C VAL A 175 -4.04 29.19 -14.37
N ASN A 176 -5.00 28.78 -13.55
CA ASN A 176 -6.32 29.41 -13.44
C ASN A 176 -6.87 29.38 -12.00
N GLY A 177 -6.27 30.15 -11.10
CA GLY A 177 -6.87 30.51 -9.81
C GLY A 177 -7.31 31.97 -9.82
N ASN A 178 -8.60 32.23 -10.06
CA ASN A 178 -9.29 33.47 -9.70
C ASN A 178 -10.13 33.20 -8.45
#